data_AF-A0A4W3JJ58-F1
#
_entry.id   AF-A0A4W3JJ58-F1
#
_cell.length_a   1.000
_cell.length_b   1.000
_cell.length_c   1.000
_cell.angle_alpha   90.00
_cell.angle_beta   90.00
_cell.angle_gamma   90.00
#
_symmetry.space_group_name_H-M   'P 1'
#
loop_
_entity.id
_entity.type
_entity.pdbx_description
1 polymer ?
#
loop_
_entity_poly.entity_id
_entity_poly.type
_entity_poly.pdbx_seq_one_letter_code
_entity_poly.pdbx_strand_id
1 'polypeptide(L)'
;MEPNEGDESVIVISDTELENDSEFSVLIVENPPEVVAGTSKEKSAEVVDEECGLAITYSKKGNVMPHARYDCMEQSFTRRENDTSEPVDNNLNFCEQCYCYICDKPVSKCEFWKVPSLCHCNAHNKSKYWKAHRDAALKGTLSMFNFNLVDIDAELRRGGELLQKFSLVLAVEYNKYLMGMSVPNHTIPCTCSCHNVFNVFCEKCLINHFDIRLYSYTAVFELVDNFLCQADQEKPKAAVVMMMGAAKEILFHKQLSQVTNTDLNLMSSTPKLAVPFFMHRIANSLQKMLVLSDFPPCLFDKLKRFYQTLPFPSFCFAFTNSLNVLSWDDPFLTSILRGQNITGQRQKKGRKEVLWEEIVVIQARVERMEAREE
;
A
#
# COMPACT_ATOMS: atom_id res chain seq x y z
N MET A 1 -13.38 -0.02 -35.22
CA MET A 1 -13.97 -0.25 -33.89
C MET A 1 -12.87 0.03 -32.90
N GLU A 2 -12.74 1.29 -32.52
CA GLU A 2 -11.75 1.78 -31.57
C GLU A 2 -12.29 1.60 -30.14
N PRO A 3 -11.46 1.23 -29.16
CA PRO A 3 -11.88 1.19 -27.78
C PRO A 3 -11.78 2.58 -27.15
N ASN A 4 -12.88 2.98 -26.52
CA ASN A 4 -13.07 4.23 -25.79
C ASN A 4 -12.27 4.18 -24.47
N GLU A 5 -11.22 4.98 -24.37
CA GLU A 5 -10.49 5.21 -23.11
C GLU A 5 -11.34 6.12 -22.22
N GLY A 6 -11.89 5.55 -21.15
CA GLY A 6 -12.59 6.30 -20.10
C GLY A 6 -11.56 7.00 -19.22
N ASP A 7 -11.42 8.30 -19.41
CA ASP A 7 -10.59 9.19 -18.59
C ASP A 7 -11.19 9.26 -17.17
N GLU A 8 -10.61 8.54 -16.19
CA GLU A 8 -10.94 8.69 -14.77
C GLU A 8 -10.40 10.04 -14.28
N SER A 9 -11.22 11.09 -14.39
CA SER A 9 -10.90 12.41 -13.85
C SER A 9 -10.95 12.36 -12.31
N VAL A 10 -9.76 12.35 -11.69
CA VAL A 10 -9.61 12.49 -10.24
C VAL A 10 -9.78 13.97 -9.88
N ILE A 11 -10.92 14.32 -9.27
CA ILE A 11 -11.15 15.66 -8.73
C ILE A 11 -10.43 15.76 -7.37
N VAL A 12 -9.30 16.47 -7.33
CA VAL A 12 -8.60 16.79 -6.08
C VAL A 12 -9.16 18.09 -5.54
N ILE A 13 -9.96 18.02 -4.47
CA ILE A 13 -10.44 19.21 -3.75
C ILE A 13 -9.36 19.62 -2.74
N SER A 14 -8.74 20.78 -3.00
CA SER A 14 -7.75 21.42 -2.14
C SER A 14 -8.44 22.18 -1.01
N ASP A 15 -8.37 21.68 0.23
CA ASP A 15 -8.85 22.34 1.46
C ASP A 15 -7.86 23.45 1.92
N THR A 16 -7.76 24.54 1.16
CA THR A 16 -7.14 25.78 1.64
C THR A 16 -8.24 26.84 1.75
N GLU A 17 -8.85 26.95 2.92
CA GLU A 17 -9.64 28.13 3.28
C GLU A 17 -8.67 29.30 3.49
N LEU A 18 -8.55 30.16 2.47
CA LEU A 18 -8.02 31.51 2.65
C LEU A 18 -9.15 32.35 3.25
N GLU A 19 -8.96 32.77 4.50
CA GLU A 19 -9.70 33.88 5.08
C GLU A 19 -9.39 35.14 4.25
N ASN A 20 -10.31 35.52 3.37
CA ASN A 20 -10.45 36.91 2.94
C ASN A 20 -11.87 37.14 2.41
N ASP A 21 -12.64 37.88 3.20
CA ASP A 21 -13.83 38.61 2.74
C ASP A 21 -13.41 39.55 1.60
N SER A 22 -13.72 39.16 0.37
CA SER A 22 -13.83 40.11 -0.73
C SER A 22 -14.75 39.56 -1.80
N GLU A 23 -15.80 40.31 -2.07
CA GLU A 23 -16.86 40.04 -3.04
C GLU A 23 -16.29 39.57 -4.39
N PHE A 24 -16.48 38.28 -4.71
CA PHE A 24 -16.42 37.79 -6.08
C PHE A 24 -17.83 37.42 -6.54
N SER A 25 -18.61 38.43 -6.93
CA SER A 25 -19.83 38.23 -7.70
C SER A 25 -19.47 37.90 -9.15
N VAL A 26 -19.48 36.60 -9.48
CA VAL A 26 -19.36 36.11 -10.87
C VAL A 26 -20.77 36.02 -11.46
N LEU A 27 -21.06 36.84 -12.47
CA LEU A 27 -22.27 36.75 -13.29
C LEU A 27 -22.00 35.84 -14.49
N ILE A 28 -22.53 34.62 -14.47
CA ILE A 28 -22.60 33.77 -15.66
C ILE A 28 -23.94 34.02 -16.35
N VAL A 29 -23.90 34.65 -17.52
CA VAL A 29 -25.05 34.79 -18.41
C VAL A 29 -25.03 33.62 -19.38
N GLU A 30 -25.84 32.60 -19.14
CA GLU A 30 -26.18 31.60 -20.16
C GLU A 30 -27.46 32.03 -20.89
N ASN A 31 -27.36 32.17 -22.21
CA ASN A 31 -28.53 32.35 -23.07
C ASN A 31 -29.45 31.13 -22.96
N PRO A 32 -30.76 31.30 -22.77
CA PRO A 32 -31.67 30.16 -22.64
C PRO A 32 -31.79 29.43 -24.00
N PRO A 33 -31.80 28.08 -24.02
CA PRO A 33 -32.13 27.33 -25.22
C PRO A 33 -33.63 27.46 -25.53
N GLU A 34 -33.93 27.38 -26.83
CA GLU A 34 -35.28 27.48 -27.38
C GLU A 34 -36.25 26.49 -26.72
N VAL A 35 -37.46 27.01 -26.48
CA VAL A 35 -38.57 26.39 -25.77
C VAL A 35 -39.05 25.14 -26.50
N VAL A 36 -38.95 23.97 -25.87
CA VAL A 36 -39.78 22.81 -26.24
C VAL A 36 -40.84 22.62 -25.17
N ALA A 37 -42.10 22.76 -25.60
CA ALA A 37 -43.28 22.74 -24.77
C ALA A 37 -43.55 21.36 -24.16
N GLY A 38 -43.97 21.36 -22.89
CA GLY A 38 -44.81 20.30 -22.33
C GLY A 38 -44.32 19.74 -21.00
N THR A 39 -44.78 20.31 -19.88
CA THR A 39 -45.56 19.63 -18.81
C THR A 39 -45.78 20.57 -17.61
N SER A 40 -46.93 20.38 -16.97
CA SER A 40 -47.62 21.21 -15.98
C SER A 40 -46.80 21.58 -14.73
N LYS A 41 -46.70 22.88 -14.43
CA LYS A 41 -46.22 23.41 -13.13
C LYS A 41 -47.40 23.67 -12.19
N GLU A 42 -47.36 23.04 -11.02
CA GLU A 42 -48.06 23.55 -9.83
C GLU A 42 -47.40 24.87 -9.40
N LYS A 43 -48.22 25.90 -9.16
CA LYS A 43 -47.77 27.23 -8.73
C LYS A 43 -47.37 27.18 -7.25
N SER A 44 -46.08 27.34 -6.95
CA SER A 44 -45.62 27.72 -5.61
C SER A 44 -45.95 29.21 -5.38
N ALA A 45 -46.54 29.52 -4.23
CA ALA A 45 -46.97 30.86 -3.85
C ALA A 45 -45.84 31.90 -3.88
N GLU A 46 -46.10 33.06 -4.48
CA GLU A 46 -45.23 34.24 -4.43
C GLU A 46 -45.15 34.75 -2.99
N VAL A 47 -43.94 34.77 -2.43
CA VAL A 47 -43.62 35.52 -1.22
C VAL A 47 -42.88 36.77 -1.70
N VAL A 48 -43.52 37.93 -1.57
CA VAL A 48 -42.94 39.23 -1.97
C VAL A 48 -42.42 39.92 -0.72
N ASP A 49 -41.14 40.30 -0.74
CA ASP A 49 -40.57 41.21 0.25
C ASP A 49 -40.92 42.65 -0.14
N GLU A 50 -41.83 43.26 0.62
CA GLU A 50 -42.39 44.60 0.34
C GLU A 50 -41.36 45.73 0.51
N GLU A 51 -40.22 45.48 1.15
CA GLU A 51 -39.20 46.53 1.39
C GLU A 51 -38.19 46.67 0.25
N CYS A 52 -37.92 45.60 -0.52
CA CYS A 52 -36.92 45.60 -1.58
C CYS A 52 -37.46 45.48 -3.02
N GLY A 53 -38.79 45.33 -3.21
CA GLY A 53 -39.40 45.25 -4.54
C GLY A 53 -38.92 44.08 -5.41
N LEU A 54 -38.26 43.07 -4.81
CA LEU A 54 -37.73 41.89 -5.48
C LEU A 54 -38.72 40.74 -5.30
N ALA A 55 -39.20 40.19 -6.43
CA ALA A 55 -40.04 39.00 -6.44
C ALA A 55 -39.22 37.79 -6.91
N ILE A 56 -39.30 36.67 -6.18
CA ILE A 56 -38.69 35.40 -6.60
C ILE A 56 -39.55 34.83 -7.74
N THR A 57 -39.17 35.12 -8.99
CA THR A 57 -39.93 34.70 -10.19
C THR A 57 -39.69 33.25 -10.57
N TYR A 58 -38.64 32.63 -10.05
CA TYR A 58 -38.33 31.22 -10.26
C TYR A 58 -37.39 30.71 -9.16
N SER A 59 -37.75 29.57 -8.57
CA SER A 59 -36.85 28.79 -7.72
C SER A 59 -36.82 27.36 -8.22
N LYS A 60 -35.62 26.77 -8.25
CA LYS A 60 -35.42 25.35 -8.52
C LYS A 60 -34.44 24.85 -7.48
N LYS A 61 -34.74 23.70 -6.86
CA LYS A 61 -33.79 23.01 -5.99
C LYS A 61 -32.56 22.64 -6.83
N GLY A 62 -31.39 23.11 -6.44
CA GLY A 62 -30.13 22.77 -7.09
C GLY A 62 -29.90 21.25 -7.06
N ASN A 63 -29.18 20.72 -8.05
CA ASN A 63 -28.78 19.32 -8.03
C ASN A 63 -27.85 19.09 -6.83
N VAL A 64 -28.15 18.09 -6.00
CA VAL A 64 -27.30 17.71 -4.88
C VAL A 64 -26.07 17.00 -5.44
N MET A 65 -24.90 17.63 -5.31
CA MET A 65 -23.63 17.04 -5.72
C MET A 65 -23.13 16.02 -4.68
N PRO A 66 -22.22 15.09 -5.05
CA PRO A 66 -21.58 14.20 -4.09
C PRO A 66 -20.94 14.99 -2.94
N HIS A 67 -21.25 14.61 -1.70
CA HIS A 67 -20.79 15.31 -0.50
C HIS A 67 -20.52 14.32 0.64
N ALA A 68 -19.64 14.70 1.57
CA ALA A 68 -19.39 13.86 2.74
C ALA A 68 -20.67 13.77 3.56
N ARG A 69 -20.95 12.61 4.15
CA ARG A 69 -22.19 12.42 4.92
C ARG A 69 -22.45 13.53 5.94
N TYR A 70 -21.43 14.00 6.64
CA TYR A 70 -21.60 15.01 7.69
C TYR A 70 -22.00 16.40 7.17
N ASP A 71 -21.93 16.63 5.86
CA ASP A 71 -22.37 17.85 5.16
C ASP A 71 -23.74 17.66 4.46
N CYS A 72 -24.41 16.52 4.68
CA CYS A 72 -25.70 16.24 4.05
C CYS A 72 -26.81 17.17 4.57
N MET A 73 -27.42 17.93 3.66
CA MET A 73 -28.54 18.82 3.99
C MET A 73 -29.88 18.08 4.13
N GLU A 74 -29.98 16.85 3.62
CA GLU A 74 -31.22 16.05 3.67
C GLU A 74 -31.31 15.18 4.93
N GLN A 75 -30.16 14.83 5.52
CA GLN A 75 -30.07 13.93 6.67
C GLN A 75 -29.31 14.61 7.80
N SER A 76 -29.99 14.87 8.92
CA SER A 76 -29.38 15.50 10.10
C SER A 76 -28.13 14.74 10.56
N PHE A 77 -27.12 15.47 11.03
CA PHE A 77 -25.86 14.90 11.50
C PHE A 77 -25.48 15.44 12.88
N THR A 78 -25.15 14.53 13.81
CA THR A 78 -24.64 14.87 15.14
C THR A 78 -23.14 14.62 15.18
N ARG A 79 -22.35 15.67 15.44
CA ARG A 79 -20.89 15.56 15.59
C ARG A 79 -20.53 14.97 16.96
N ARG A 80 -19.66 13.96 16.95
CA ARG A 80 -19.09 13.35 18.15
C ARG A 80 -17.65 12.91 17.91
N GLU A 81 -16.84 13.04 18.96
CA GLU A 81 -15.43 12.65 18.91
C GLU A 81 -15.30 11.17 19.27
N ASN A 82 -14.63 10.37 18.42
CA ASN A 82 -14.23 8.99 18.72
C ASN A 82 -15.37 8.02 19.11
N ASP A 83 -16.62 8.32 18.74
CA ASP A 83 -17.75 7.41 18.91
C ASP A 83 -17.75 6.36 17.78
N THR A 84 -17.12 5.20 18.02
CA THR A 84 -17.06 4.09 17.05
C THR A 84 -18.00 2.94 17.39
N SER A 85 -18.58 2.93 18.59
CA SER A 85 -19.36 1.81 19.14
C SER A 85 -20.64 1.53 18.35
N GLU A 86 -21.41 2.57 18.05
CA GLU A 86 -22.69 2.50 17.35
C GLU A 86 -23.01 3.83 16.65
N PRO A 87 -23.94 3.84 15.67
CA PRO A 87 -24.38 5.09 15.04
C PRO A 87 -24.97 6.06 16.05
N VAL A 88 -24.47 7.29 16.05
CA VAL A 88 -24.98 8.36 16.91
C VAL A 88 -26.22 8.99 16.25
N ASP A 89 -27.34 8.97 16.96
CA ASP A 89 -28.61 9.55 16.52
C ASP A 89 -28.99 9.11 15.09
N ASN A 90 -29.09 10.06 14.15
CA ASN A 90 -29.46 9.84 12.75
C ASN A 90 -28.26 9.73 11.81
N ASN A 91 -27.04 9.64 12.33
CA ASN A 91 -25.82 9.55 11.50
C ASN A 91 -25.83 8.34 10.56
N LEU A 92 -26.57 7.28 10.92
CA LEU A 92 -26.76 6.09 10.09
C LEU A 92 -27.45 6.38 8.75
N ASN A 93 -28.41 7.31 8.71
CA ASN A 93 -29.21 7.62 7.52
C ASN A 93 -28.39 8.41 6.52
N PHE A 94 -28.56 8.23 5.21
CA PHE A 94 -27.80 8.95 4.18
C PHE A 94 -28.65 9.14 2.92
N CYS A 95 -28.34 10.15 2.10
CA CYS A 95 -28.93 10.29 0.76
C CYS A 95 -28.05 9.58 -0.29
N GLU A 96 -28.55 9.43 -1.51
CA GLU A 96 -27.85 8.72 -2.59
C GLU A 96 -26.50 9.34 -3.00
N GLN A 97 -26.32 10.63 -2.72
CA GLN A 97 -25.11 11.40 -3.05
C GLN A 97 -24.11 11.48 -1.88
N CYS A 98 -24.43 10.92 -0.71
CA CYS A 98 -23.49 10.89 0.40
C CYS A 98 -22.32 9.93 0.10
N TYR A 99 -21.10 10.37 0.39
CA TYR A 99 -19.94 9.49 0.52
C TYR A 99 -19.47 9.35 1.95
N CYS A 100 -18.83 8.22 2.23
CA CYS A 100 -18.22 7.91 3.51
C CYS A 100 -16.92 8.69 3.67
N TYR A 101 -16.83 9.52 4.71
CA TYR A 101 -15.65 10.32 4.99
C TYR A 101 -14.39 9.49 5.25
N ILE A 102 -14.47 8.24 5.72
CA ILE A 102 -13.26 7.44 5.93
C ILE A 102 -12.81 6.74 4.63
N CYS A 103 -13.75 6.20 3.85
CA CYS A 103 -13.45 5.35 2.71
C CYS A 103 -13.30 6.08 1.38
N ASP A 104 -13.78 7.32 1.29
CA ASP A 104 -13.85 8.10 0.05
C ASP A 104 -14.66 7.40 -1.07
N LYS A 105 -15.74 6.73 -0.66
CA LYS A 105 -16.63 5.96 -1.54
C LYS A 105 -18.09 6.27 -1.17
N PRO A 106 -19.05 6.10 -2.10
CA PRO A 106 -20.47 6.23 -1.79
C PRO A 106 -20.84 5.45 -0.53
N VAL A 107 -21.68 6.01 0.34
CA VAL A 107 -22.04 5.37 1.62
C VAL A 107 -22.62 3.97 1.40
N SER A 108 -23.40 3.78 0.33
CA SER A 108 -23.97 2.49 -0.07
C SER A 108 -22.93 1.40 -0.35
N LYS A 109 -21.66 1.76 -0.62
CA LYS A 109 -20.53 0.86 -0.85
C LYS A 109 -19.59 0.74 0.36
N CYS A 110 -19.94 1.36 1.49
CA CYS A 110 -19.11 1.32 2.69
C CYS A 110 -19.45 0.10 3.55
N GLU A 111 -18.58 -0.91 3.55
CA GLU A 111 -18.74 -2.14 4.33
C GLU A 111 -18.75 -1.88 5.85
N PHE A 112 -18.08 -0.82 6.30
CA PHE A 112 -17.94 -0.45 7.71
C PHE A 112 -18.93 0.63 8.15
N TRP A 113 -19.93 0.99 7.34
CA TRP A 113 -20.80 2.14 7.62
C TRP A 113 -21.43 2.11 9.02
N LYS A 114 -21.98 0.94 9.38
CA LYS A 114 -22.72 0.71 10.62
C LYS A 114 -22.14 -0.43 11.47
N VAL A 115 -20.91 -0.84 11.19
CA VAL A 115 -20.28 -1.97 11.90
C VAL A 115 -19.92 -1.52 13.31
N PRO A 116 -20.44 -2.17 14.37
CA PRO A 116 -20.10 -1.80 15.74
C PRO A 116 -18.59 -1.80 15.98
N SER A 117 -18.11 -0.82 16.76
CA SER A 117 -16.69 -0.54 17.03
C SER A 117 -15.84 -0.06 15.83
N LEU A 118 -16.40 -0.03 14.62
CA LEU A 118 -15.75 0.44 13.39
C LEU A 118 -16.67 1.35 12.57
N CYS A 119 -17.72 1.90 13.17
CA CYS A 119 -18.78 2.54 12.38
C CYS A 119 -18.28 3.85 11.77
N HIS A 120 -18.30 3.92 10.43
CA HIS A 120 -17.87 5.13 9.72
C HIS A 120 -18.94 6.22 9.66
N CYS A 121 -20.20 5.89 9.97
CA CYS A 121 -21.31 6.84 9.90
C CYS A 121 -21.16 8.07 10.81
N ASN A 122 -20.40 7.97 11.90
CA ASN A 122 -20.13 9.09 12.81
C ASN A 122 -18.94 9.96 12.39
N ALA A 123 -18.23 9.59 11.32
CA ALA A 123 -16.97 10.23 10.96
C ALA A 123 -17.17 11.61 10.32
N HIS A 124 -16.38 12.60 10.75
CA HIS A 124 -16.43 13.96 10.22
C HIS A 124 -15.08 14.70 10.26
N ASN A 125 -14.89 15.69 9.38
CA ASN A 125 -13.63 16.42 9.20
C ASN A 125 -13.25 17.34 10.38
N LYS A 126 -14.20 17.72 11.25
CA LYS A 126 -13.89 18.58 12.42
C LYS A 126 -13.27 17.82 13.59
N SER A 127 -13.21 16.49 13.53
CA SER A 127 -12.60 15.64 14.56
C SER A 127 -11.13 15.35 14.24
N LYS A 128 -10.26 15.41 15.25
CA LYS A 128 -8.86 14.99 15.10
C LYS A 128 -8.75 13.48 14.97
N TYR A 129 -9.55 12.75 15.74
CA TYR A 129 -9.61 11.30 15.66
C TYR A 129 -10.01 10.81 14.26
N TRP A 130 -11.12 11.32 13.72
CA TRP A 130 -11.62 10.87 12.41
C TRP A 130 -10.70 11.27 11.25
N LYS A 131 -10.03 12.43 11.34
CA LYS A 131 -8.98 12.81 10.40
C LYS A 131 -7.82 11.82 10.41
N ALA A 132 -7.28 11.50 11.58
CA ALA A 132 -6.20 10.53 11.70
C ALA A 132 -6.62 9.13 11.20
N HIS A 133 -7.87 8.73 11.46
CA HIS A 133 -8.43 7.47 10.97
C HIS A 133 -8.59 7.45 9.44
N ARG A 134 -9.10 8.53 8.84
CA ARG A 134 -9.15 8.70 7.36
C ARG A 134 -7.74 8.65 6.78
N ASP A 135 -6.79 9.36 7.36
CA ASP A 135 -5.41 9.38 6.88
C ASP A 135 -4.76 7.99 6.92
N ALA A 136 -5.00 7.24 8.00
CA ALA A 136 -4.53 5.86 8.12
C ALA A 136 -5.19 4.95 7.07
N ALA A 137 -6.51 5.08 6.85
CA ALA A 137 -7.24 4.31 5.84
C ALA A 137 -6.75 4.61 4.42
N LEU A 138 -6.54 5.87 4.07
CA LEU A 138 -6.04 6.30 2.76
C LEU A 138 -4.60 5.87 2.50
N LYS A 139 -3.74 5.83 3.53
CA LYS A 139 -2.39 5.27 3.41
C LYS A 139 -2.41 3.76 3.28
N GLY A 140 -3.30 3.07 3.99
CA GLY A 140 -3.39 1.61 4.00
C GLY A 140 -2.01 0.97 4.26
N THR A 141 -1.64 0.00 3.43
CA THR A 141 -0.34 -0.69 3.47
C THR A 141 0.85 0.26 3.31
N LEU A 142 0.70 1.39 2.63
CA LEU A 142 1.77 2.37 2.42
C LEU A 142 2.18 3.10 3.71
N SER A 143 1.36 3.03 4.76
CA SER A 143 1.68 3.59 6.08
C SER A 143 3.03 3.10 6.61
N MET A 144 3.43 1.87 6.28
CA MET A 144 4.71 1.31 6.73
C MET A 144 5.94 2.05 6.18
N PHE A 145 5.80 2.74 5.05
CA PHE A 145 6.87 3.51 4.42
C PHE A 145 6.96 4.95 4.94
N ASN A 146 6.04 5.34 5.83
CA ASN A 146 5.94 6.70 6.37
C ASN A 146 5.81 7.78 5.28
N PHE A 147 5.04 7.48 4.23
CA PHE A 147 4.70 8.46 3.20
C PHE A 147 3.68 9.48 3.72
N ASN A 148 3.77 10.71 3.21
CA ASN A 148 2.72 11.71 3.42
C ASN A 148 1.63 11.46 2.36
N LEU A 149 0.37 11.75 2.68
CA LEU A 149 -0.73 11.54 1.72
C LEU A 149 -0.53 12.30 0.41
N VAL A 150 0.04 13.51 0.49
CA VAL A 150 0.36 14.34 -0.68
C VAL A 150 1.42 13.72 -1.60
N ASP A 151 2.26 12.83 -1.06
CA ASP A 151 3.30 12.14 -1.83
C ASP A 151 2.76 10.88 -2.52
N ILE A 152 1.58 10.38 -2.12
CA ILE A 152 1.00 9.13 -2.60
C ILE A 152 0.23 9.37 -3.90
N ASP A 153 0.89 9.09 -5.02
CA ASP A 153 0.29 9.09 -6.35
C ASP A 153 -0.32 7.72 -6.72
N ALA A 154 -0.90 7.64 -7.93
CA ALA A 154 -1.53 6.44 -8.44
C ALA A 154 -0.56 5.23 -8.55
N GLU A 155 0.73 5.46 -8.82
CA GLU A 155 1.71 4.37 -8.91
C GLU A 155 2.04 3.80 -7.54
N LEU A 156 2.24 4.67 -6.54
CA LEU A 156 2.42 4.23 -5.16
C LEU A 156 1.18 3.50 -4.63
N ARG A 157 -0.03 4.01 -4.93
CA ARG A 157 -1.29 3.30 -4.58
C ARG A 157 -1.34 1.91 -5.20
N ARG A 158 -1.05 1.79 -6.50
CA ARG A 158 -1.00 0.50 -7.20
C ARG A 158 -0.01 -0.47 -6.54
N GLY A 159 1.20 -0.02 -6.21
CA GLY A 159 2.18 -0.84 -5.49
C GLY A 159 1.70 -1.27 -4.10
N GLY A 160 1.04 -0.37 -3.37
CA GLY A 160 0.45 -0.65 -2.05
C GLY A 160 -0.69 -1.66 -2.08
N GLU A 161 -1.57 -1.60 -3.09
CA GLU A 161 -2.66 -2.55 -3.30
C GLU A 161 -2.15 -3.96 -3.64
N LEU A 162 -1.16 -4.04 -4.54
CA LEU A 162 -0.51 -5.30 -4.90
C LEU A 162 0.20 -5.92 -3.68
N LEU A 163 0.93 -5.10 -2.92
CA LEU A 163 1.58 -5.53 -1.69
C LEU A 163 0.58 -6.01 -0.64
N GLN A 164 -0.57 -5.35 -0.49
CA GLN A 164 -1.62 -5.78 0.43
C GLN A 164 -2.14 -7.19 0.08
N LYS A 165 -2.47 -7.42 -1.19
CA LYS A 165 -2.94 -8.73 -1.68
C LYS A 165 -1.88 -9.79 -1.46
N PHE A 166 -0.63 -9.48 -1.76
CA PHE A 166 0.50 -10.38 -1.53
C PHE A 166 0.67 -10.73 -0.05
N SER A 167 0.72 -9.75 0.86
CA SER A 167 0.90 -10.00 2.30
C SER A 167 -0.20 -10.91 2.88
N LEU A 168 -1.46 -10.76 2.43
CA LEU A 168 -2.55 -11.62 2.86
C LEU A 168 -2.35 -13.08 2.44
N VAL A 169 -1.98 -13.31 1.17
CA VAL A 169 -1.75 -14.67 0.63
C VAL A 169 -0.48 -15.27 1.23
N LEU A 170 0.58 -14.46 1.38
CA LEU A 170 1.85 -14.87 1.98
C LEU A 170 1.66 -15.32 3.42
N ALA A 171 0.87 -14.59 4.21
CA ALA A 171 0.57 -14.97 5.58
C ALA A 171 -0.10 -16.35 5.64
N VAL A 172 -1.01 -16.67 4.72
CA VAL A 172 -1.66 -18.00 4.67
C VAL A 172 -0.65 -19.09 4.34
N GLU A 173 0.15 -18.93 3.27
CA GLU A 173 1.14 -19.94 2.87
C GLU A 173 2.26 -20.10 3.90
N TYR A 174 2.70 -19.00 4.51
CA TYR A 174 3.72 -19.05 5.55
C TYR A 174 3.20 -19.74 6.82
N ASN A 175 1.92 -19.55 7.19
CA ASN A 175 1.31 -20.30 8.28
C ASN A 175 1.21 -21.80 7.95
N LYS A 176 0.89 -22.19 6.71
CA LYS A 176 0.94 -23.61 6.31
C LYS A 176 2.36 -24.18 6.46
N TYR A 177 3.38 -23.42 6.04
CA TYR A 177 4.77 -23.79 6.30
C TYR A 177 5.03 -23.97 7.80
N LEU A 178 4.58 -23.05 8.67
CA LEU A 178 4.81 -23.17 10.11
C LEU A 178 4.08 -24.35 10.76
N MET A 179 2.90 -24.70 10.26
CA MET A 179 2.12 -25.85 10.76
C MET A 179 2.75 -27.18 10.36
N GLY A 180 3.43 -27.22 9.21
CA GLY A 180 4.03 -28.43 8.65
C GLY A 180 2.99 -29.47 8.23
N MET A 181 3.45 -30.50 7.54
CA MET A 181 2.63 -31.67 7.19
C MET A 181 3.03 -32.84 8.08
N SER A 182 2.05 -33.44 8.76
CA SER A 182 2.25 -34.71 9.45
C SER A 182 2.29 -35.83 8.41
N VAL A 183 3.41 -36.54 8.36
CA VAL A 183 3.54 -37.78 7.60
C VAL A 183 3.72 -38.94 8.56
N PRO A 184 3.00 -40.06 8.38
CA PRO A 184 3.22 -41.24 9.18
C PRO A 184 4.65 -41.74 9.00
N ASN A 185 5.36 -41.98 10.10
CA ASN A 185 6.68 -42.62 10.01
C ASN A 185 6.50 -44.13 9.73
N HIS A 186 6.40 -44.49 8.45
CA HIS A 186 6.36 -45.89 8.00
C HIS A 186 7.73 -46.39 7.51
N THR A 187 8.77 -45.56 7.61
CA THR A 187 10.09 -45.90 7.05
C THR A 187 10.83 -46.99 7.83
N ILE A 188 10.39 -47.29 9.06
CA ILE A 188 10.91 -48.39 9.87
C ILE A 188 9.83 -49.48 9.95
N PRO A 189 9.98 -50.62 9.25
CA PRO A 189 9.05 -51.74 9.40
C PRO A 189 9.07 -52.24 10.86
N CYS A 190 7.94 -52.13 11.57
CA CYS A 190 7.84 -52.67 12.93
C CYS A 190 7.67 -54.18 12.87
N THR A 191 8.62 -54.92 13.45
CA THR A 191 8.62 -56.38 13.54
C THR A 191 7.88 -56.90 14.79
N CYS A 192 7.05 -56.05 15.37
CA CYS A 192 6.38 -56.29 16.64
C CYS A 192 5.16 -57.22 16.47
N SER A 193 4.98 -58.14 17.43
CA SER A 193 3.86 -59.10 17.44
C SER A 193 2.48 -58.44 17.48
N CYS A 194 2.42 -57.13 17.81
CA CYS A 194 1.21 -56.28 17.76
C CYS A 194 0.55 -56.30 16.36
N HIS A 195 1.33 -56.43 15.27
CA HIS A 195 0.77 -56.44 13.91
C HIS A 195 0.19 -57.79 13.46
N ASN A 196 0.50 -58.89 14.15
CA ASN A 196 0.20 -60.23 13.66
C ASN A 196 -0.98 -60.91 14.36
N VAL A 197 -1.41 -60.42 15.54
CA VAL A 197 -2.39 -61.16 16.37
C VAL A 197 -3.42 -60.28 17.12
N PHE A 198 -3.07 -59.07 17.56
CA PHE A 198 -3.98 -58.26 18.39
C PHE A 198 -3.93 -56.77 18.06
N ASN A 199 -5.10 -56.15 17.93
CA ASN A 199 -5.31 -54.72 17.67
C ASN A 199 -4.98 -53.86 18.92
N VAL A 200 -3.81 -54.06 19.53
CA VAL A 200 -3.39 -53.44 20.79
C VAL A 200 -2.09 -52.64 20.60
N PHE A 201 -2.11 -51.39 21.02
CA PHE A 201 -0.97 -50.47 20.98
C PHE A 201 0.15 -50.95 21.92
N CYS A 202 1.31 -51.30 21.37
CA CYS A 202 2.53 -51.55 22.14
C CYS A 202 3.44 -50.31 22.11
N GLU A 203 4.13 -50.03 23.21
CA GLU A 203 5.03 -48.87 23.37
C GLU A 203 6.13 -48.79 22.30
N LYS A 204 6.61 -49.95 21.80
CA LYS A 204 7.53 -50.00 20.64
C LYS A 204 6.85 -49.62 19.32
N CYS A 205 5.58 -49.95 19.15
CA CYS A 205 4.78 -49.54 17.98
C CYS A 205 4.57 -48.01 18.04
N LEU A 206 4.38 -47.40 19.23
CA LEU A 206 4.26 -45.94 19.41
C LEU A 206 5.56 -45.18 19.07
N ILE A 207 6.72 -45.71 19.47
CA ILE A 207 8.03 -45.11 19.14
C ILE A 207 8.38 -45.25 17.65
N ASN A 208 7.87 -46.29 16.97
CA ASN A 208 8.14 -46.52 15.55
C ASN A 208 7.09 -45.90 14.61
N HIS A 209 5.90 -45.55 15.11
CA HIS A 209 4.79 -44.95 14.35
C HIS A 209 4.42 -43.55 14.85
N PHE A 210 5.40 -42.76 15.30
CA PHE A 210 5.13 -41.35 15.54
C PHE A 210 5.01 -40.60 14.21
N ASP A 211 4.13 -39.62 14.14
CA ASP A 211 4.06 -38.74 12.97
C ASP A 211 5.30 -37.84 12.92
N ILE A 212 6.02 -37.88 11.80
CA ILE A 212 7.07 -36.89 11.53
C ILE A 212 6.41 -35.66 10.94
N ARG A 213 6.78 -34.49 11.43
CA ARG A 213 6.35 -33.23 10.84
C ARG A 213 7.39 -32.74 9.85
N LEU A 214 7.00 -32.67 8.58
CA LEU A 214 7.82 -32.14 7.49
C LEU A 214 7.41 -30.69 7.19
N TYR A 215 8.41 -29.84 6.96
CA TYR A 215 8.21 -28.43 6.66
C TYR A 215 8.75 -28.14 5.26
N SER A 216 7.90 -27.68 4.35
CA SER A 216 8.29 -27.31 2.98
C SER A 216 8.06 -25.83 2.76
N TYR A 217 9.13 -25.09 2.46
CA TYR A 217 9.08 -23.67 2.16
C TYR A 217 8.78 -23.37 0.69
N THR A 218 8.66 -24.41 -0.15
CA THR A 218 8.55 -24.27 -1.61
C THR A 218 7.36 -23.42 -2.06
N ALA A 219 6.17 -23.61 -1.48
CA ALA A 219 4.99 -22.81 -1.83
C ALA A 219 5.18 -21.32 -1.50
N VAL A 220 5.85 -21.02 -0.36
CA VAL A 220 6.20 -19.65 0.02
C VAL A 220 7.22 -19.08 -0.96
N PHE A 221 8.24 -19.86 -1.34
CA PHE A 221 9.23 -19.47 -2.32
C PHE A 221 8.58 -19.10 -3.66
N GLU A 222 7.74 -19.98 -4.22
CA GLU A 222 7.07 -19.75 -5.51
C GLU A 222 6.17 -18.51 -5.47
N LEU A 223 5.46 -18.31 -4.37
CA LEU A 223 4.62 -17.12 -4.19
C LEU A 223 5.46 -15.82 -4.19
N VAL A 224 6.57 -15.81 -3.45
CA VAL A 224 7.48 -14.65 -3.40
C VAL A 224 8.11 -14.41 -4.76
N ASP A 225 8.59 -15.47 -5.43
CA ASP A 225 9.23 -15.36 -6.74
C ASP A 225 8.29 -14.79 -7.80
N ASN A 226 7.05 -15.29 -7.85
CA ASN A 226 6.00 -14.78 -8.74
C ASN A 226 5.68 -13.30 -8.46
N PHE A 227 5.60 -12.91 -7.19
CA PHE A 227 5.36 -11.52 -6.81
C PHE A 227 6.51 -10.59 -7.22
N LEU A 228 7.76 -11.04 -7.09
CA LEU A 228 8.92 -10.28 -7.57
C LEU A 228 8.97 -10.21 -9.10
N CYS A 229 8.59 -11.28 -9.82
CA CYS A 229 8.43 -11.25 -11.27
C CYS A 229 7.35 -10.25 -11.71
N GLN A 230 6.26 -10.16 -10.96
CA GLN A 230 5.25 -9.13 -11.18
C GLN A 230 5.81 -7.73 -10.93
N ALA A 231 6.58 -7.54 -9.85
CA ALA A 231 7.21 -6.25 -9.54
C ALA A 231 8.16 -5.77 -10.64
N ASP A 232 8.89 -6.68 -11.30
CA ASP A 232 9.78 -6.34 -12.42
C ASP A 232 9.03 -5.78 -13.65
N GLN A 233 7.71 -6.00 -13.75
CA GLN A 233 6.85 -5.51 -14.85
C GLN A 233 6.12 -4.21 -14.48
N GLU A 234 6.21 -3.77 -13.24
CA GLU A 234 5.49 -2.60 -12.74
C GLU A 234 6.30 -1.32 -12.92
N LYS A 235 5.61 -0.17 -12.88
CA LYS A 235 6.29 1.13 -12.92
C LYS A 235 7.20 1.30 -11.69
N PRO A 236 8.30 2.08 -11.78
CA PRO A 236 9.32 2.11 -10.74
C PRO A 236 8.82 2.41 -9.32
N LYS A 237 7.84 3.32 -9.16
CA LYS A 237 7.25 3.65 -7.85
C LYS A 237 6.39 2.52 -7.29
N ALA A 238 5.67 1.79 -8.14
CA ALA A 238 4.92 0.61 -7.72
C ALA A 238 5.87 -0.53 -7.36
N ALA A 239 6.83 -0.82 -8.24
CA ALA A 239 7.82 -1.89 -8.09
C ALA A 239 8.67 -1.73 -6.80
N VAL A 240 9.13 -0.51 -6.49
CA VAL A 240 9.93 -0.26 -5.28
C VAL A 240 9.14 -0.56 -4.00
N VAL A 241 7.86 -0.19 -3.96
CA VAL A 241 6.96 -0.48 -2.84
C VAL A 241 6.76 -1.98 -2.70
N MET A 242 6.50 -2.68 -3.80
CA MET A 242 6.32 -4.14 -3.81
C MET A 242 7.56 -4.86 -3.30
N MET A 243 8.74 -4.56 -3.85
CA MET A 243 9.99 -5.24 -3.48
C MET A 243 10.42 -4.94 -2.04
N MET A 244 10.34 -3.68 -1.60
CA MET A 244 10.68 -3.31 -0.22
C MET A 244 9.69 -3.89 0.80
N GLY A 245 8.40 -3.93 0.46
CA GLY A 245 7.37 -4.58 1.27
C GLY A 245 7.60 -6.08 1.37
N ALA A 246 7.87 -6.75 0.25
CA ALA A 246 8.21 -8.17 0.22
C ALA A 246 9.45 -8.47 1.06
N ALA A 247 10.51 -7.67 0.94
CA ALA A 247 11.70 -7.79 1.79
C ALA A 247 11.35 -7.73 3.27
N LYS A 248 10.53 -6.75 3.68
CA LYS A 248 10.09 -6.62 5.06
C LYS A 248 9.39 -7.89 5.57
N GLU A 249 8.48 -8.46 4.79
CA GLU A 249 7.74 -9.67 5.18
C GLU A 249 8.68 -10.89 5.31
N ILE A 250 9.48 -11.18 4.29
CA ILE A 250 10.29 -12.41 4.24
C ILE A 250 11.47 -12.40 5.22
N LEU A 251 11.97 -11.23 5.64
CA LEU A 251 13.05 -11.13 6.62
C LEU A 251 12.63 -11.63 8.01
N PHE A 252 11.33 -11.67 8.32
CA PHE A 252 10.81 -12.25 9.56
C PHE A 252 10.66 -13.77 9.53
N HIS A 253 10.82 -14.41 8.36
CA HIS A 253 10.59 -15.84 8.22
C HIS A 253 11.66 -16.66 8.97
N LYS A 254 11.21 -17.51 9.87
CA LYS A 254 12.05 -18.35 10.73
C LYS A 254 12.25 -19.73 10.14
N GLN A 255 13.49 -20.22 10.23
CA GLN A 255 13.81 -21.63 10.04
C GLN A 255 13.36 -22.45 11.24
N LEU A 256 12.62 -23.53 11.00
CA LEU A 256 12.25 -24.50 12.03
C LEU A 256 13.34 -25.56 12.22
N SER A 257 13.57 -25.98 13.45
CA SER A 257 14.72 -26.80 13.90
C SER A 257 14.57 -28.33 13.67
N GLN A 258 13.66 -28.77 12.79
CA GLN A 258 13.35 -30.18 12.57
C GLN A 258 13.66 -30.61 11.14
N VAL A 259 13.81 -31.93 10.96
CA VAL A 259 14.23 -32.62 9.72
C VAL A 259 13.47 -32.08 8.51
N THR A 260 14.08 -31.12 7.82
CA THR A 260 13.74 -30.82 6.43
C THR A 260 14.13 -32.05 5.63
N ASN A 261 13.23 -32.57 4.80
CA ASN A 261 13.52 -33.70 3.92
C ASN A 261 14.88 -33.43 3.24
N THR A 262 15.90 -34.20 3.60
CA THR A 262 17.31 -33.96 3.23
C THR A 262 17.60 -34.28 1.77
N ASP A 263 16.59 -34.67 1.01
CA ASP A 263 16.74 -34.96 -0.40
C ASP A 263 16.50 -33.68 -1.21
N LEU A 264 17.64 -33.12 -1.64
CA LEU A 264 17.86 -31.95 -2.50
C LEU A 264 18.01 -30.62 -1.75
N ASN A 265 19.25 -30.10 -1.74
CA ASN A 265 19.63 -28.71 -1.43
C ASN A 265 18.98 -27.72 -2.43
N LEU A 266 17.66 -27.73 -2.55
CA LEU A 266 16.93 -26.83 -3.40
C LEU A 266 16.78 -25.49 -2.67
N MET A 267 17.10 -24.40 -3.36
CA MET A 267 17.04 -23.05 -2.83
C MET A 267 15.66 -22.67 -2.25
N SER A 268 14.61 -23.33 -2.74
CA SER A 268 13.22 -23.16 -2.29
C SER A 268 12.84 -23.94 -1.03
N SER A 269 13.69 -24.86 -0.54
CA SER A 269 13.33 -25.76 0.56
C SER A 269 13.36 -25.11 1.94
N THR A 270 14.12 -24.02 2.12
CA THR A 270 14.31 -23.40 3.44
C THR A 270 14.36 -21.87 3.39
N PRO A 271 13.82 -21.16 4.40
CA PRO A 271 13.99 -19.71 4.53
C PRO A 271 15.47 -19.28 4.53
N LYS A 272 16.37 -20.06 5.14
CA LYS A 272 17.80 -19.72 5.22
C LYS A 272 18.49 -19.65 3.85
N LEU A 273 18.00 -20.38 2.85
CA LEU A 273 18.53 -20.32 1.48
C LEU A 273 17.70 -19.37 0.61
N ALA A 274 16.37 -19.44 0.72
CA ALA A 274 15.45 -18.64 -0.06
C ALA A 274 15.56 -17.13 0.21
N VAL A 275 15.61 -16.72 1.48
CA VAL A 275 15.58 -15.30 1.85
C VAL A 275 16.83 -14.56 1.35
N PRO A 276 18.08 -15.05 1.53
CA PRO A 276 19.24 -14.42 0.91
C PRO A 276 19.16 -14.32 -0.61
N PHE A 277 18.63 -15.34 -1.29
CA PHE A 277 18.42 -15.31 -2.74
C PHE A 277 17.48 -14.19 -3.15
N PHE A 278 16.32 -14.08 -2.51
CA PHE A 278 15.37 -12.99 -2.77
C PHE A 278 15.95 -11.63 -2.41
N MET A 279 16.67 -11.52 -1.29
CA MET A 279 17.32 -10.26 -0.90
C MET A 279 18.36 -9.80 -1.92
N HIS A 280 19.11 -10.71 -2.53
CA HIS A 280 20.04 -10.36 -3.60
C HIS A 280 19.29 -9.82 -4.83
N ARG A 281 18.23 -10.51 -5.28
CA ARG A 281 17.38 -10.04 -6.38
C ARG A 281 16.77 -8.67 -6.08
N ILE A 282 16.15 -8.52 -4.91
CA ILE A 282 15.52 -7.28 -4.46
C ILE A 282 16.55 -6.14 -4.39
N ALA A 283 17.69 -6.36 -3.74
CA ALA A 283 18.73 -5.34 -3.60
C ALA A 283 19.23 -4.84 -4.96
N ASN A 284 19.52 -5.75 -5.89
CA ASN A 284 19.99 -5.39 -7.22
C ASN A 284 18.92 -4.60 -8.00
N SER A 285 17.67 -5.05 -8.00
CA SER A 285 16.57 -4.35 -8.68
C SER A 285 16.32 -2.97 -8.07
N LEU A 286 16.31 -2.85 -6.75
CA LEU A 286 16.16 -1.57 -6.04
C LEU A 286 17.32 -0.62 -6.35
N GLN A 287 18.57 -1.09 -6.30
CA GLN A 287 19.75 -0.31 -6.68
C GLN A 287 19.64 0.24 -8.10
N LYS A 288 19.29 -0.61 -9.07
CA LYS A 288 19.07 -0.19 -10.46
C LYS A 288 17.97 0.87 -10.56
N MET A 289 16.79 0.63 -9.97
CA MET A 289 15.69 1.58 -10.03
C MET A 289 16.06 2.94 -9.42
N LEU A 290 16.74 2.96 -8.27
CA LEU A 290 17.17 4.21 -7.63
C LEU A 290 18.16 5.01 -8.49
N VAL A 291 18.91 4.35 -9.37
CA VAL A 291 19.83 5.00 -10.31
C VAL A 291 19.16 5.37 -11.62
N LEU A 292 18.34 4.51 -12.21
CA LEU A 292 17.78 4.68 -13.55
C LEU A 292 16.53 5.56 -13.56
N SER A 293 15.70 5.49 -12.52
CA SER A 293 14.41 6.18 -12.47
C SER A 293 14.51 7.58 -11.86
N ASP A 294 13.54 8.44 -12.17
CA ASP A 294 13.41 9.80 -11.64
C ASP A 294 12.49 9.82 -10.42
N PHE A 295 13.01 9.40 -9.27
CA PHE A 295 12.29 9.53 -8.00
C PHE A 295 12.38 10.97 -7.47
N PRO A 296 11.26 11.56 -6.99
CA PRO A 296 11.32 12.80 -6.21
C PRO A 296 12.29 12.68 -5.03
N PRO A 297 13.13 13.68 -4.72
CA PRO A 297 14.14 13.58 -3.65
C PRO A 297 13.57 13.18 -2.29
N CYS A 298 12.39 13.71 -1.94
CA CYS A 298 11.71 13.34 -0.69
C CYS A 298 11.34 11.85 -0.65
N LEU A 299 10.86 11.30 -1.77
CA LEU A 299 10.51 9.89 -1.88
C LEU A 299 11.76 9.01 -1.84
N PHE A 300 12.82 9.39 -2.57
CA PHE A 300 14.12 8.70 -2.55
C PHE A 300 14.65 8.54 -1.12
N ASP A 301 14.64 9.62 -0.34
CA ASP A 301 15.08 9.62 1.05
C ASP A 301 14.23 8.71 1.95
N LYS A 302 12.90 8.75 1.79
CA LYS A 302 11.99 7.91 2.57
C LYS A 302 12.20 6.43 2.27
N LEU A 303 12.38 6.06 1.00
CA LEU A 303 12.68 4.69 0.57
C LEU A 303 14.00 4.18 1.18
N LYS A 304 15.05 4.99 1.12
CA LYS A 304 16.35 4.69 1.76
C LYS A 304 16.22 4.48 3.27
N ARG A 305 15.55 5.40 3.96
CA ARG A 305 15.33 5.32 5.42
C ARG A 305 14.53 4.09 5.78
N PHE A 306 13.45 3.81 5.05
CA PHE A 306 12.66 2.59 5.25
C PHE A 306 13.52 1.33 5.14
N TYR A 307 14.33 1.21 4.08
CA TYR A 307 15.21 0.05 3.90
C TYR A 307 16.22 -0.11 5.06
N GLN A 308 16.76 0.98 5.58
CA GLN A 308 17.67 0.98 6.74
C GLN A 308 16.98 0.53 8.05
N THR A 309 15.65 0.59 8.12
CA THR A 309 14.89 0.08 9.28
C THR A 309 14.56 -1.41 9.19
N LEU A 310 14.87 -2.08 8.07
CA LEU A 310 14.55 -3.50 7.91
C LEU A 310 15.35 -4.38 8.91
N PRO A 311 14.71 -5.36 9.54
CA PRO A 311 15.33 -6.19 10.57
C PRO A 311 16.11 -7.35 9.95
N PHE A 312 17.30 -7.06 9.41
CA PHE A 312 18.13 -8.09 8.77
C PHE A 312 18.58 -9.17 9.77
N PRO A 313 18.24 -10.45 9.53
CA PRO A 313 18.79 -11.56 10.31
C PRO A 313 20.26 -11.79 9.95
N SER A 314 20.95 -12.61 10.76
CA SER A 314 22.41 -12.78 10.63
C SER A 314 22.89 -13.24 9.26
N PHE A 315 22.12 -14.11 8.61
CA PHE A 315 22.41 -14.63 7.27
C PHE A 315 22.08 -13.63 6.13
N CYS A 316 21.54 -12.45 6.45
CA CYS A 316 21.26 -11.37 5.50
C CYS A 316 21.95 -10.04 5.86
N PHE A 317 22.84 -9.99 6.86
CA PHE A 317 23.49 -8.73 7.26
C PHE A 317 24.26 -8.04 6.13
N ALA A 318 24.76 -8.79 5.14
CA ALA A 318 25.44 -8.24 3.97
C ALA A 318 24.58 -7.21 3.21
N PHE A 319 23.24 -7.33 3.30
CA PHE A 319 22.31 -6.45 2.57
C PHE A 319 21.97 -5.15 3.28
N THR A 320 22.39 -4.97 4.54
CA THR A 320 22.02 -3.81 5.38
C THR A 320 22.33 -2.47 4.72
N ASN A 321 23.44 -2.40 3.99
CA ASN A 321 23.92 -1.17 3.36
C ASN A 321 23.75 -1.15 1.84
N SER A 322 23.07 -2.15 1.24
CA SER A 322 22.97 -2.28 -0.21
C SER A 322 22.30 -1.08 -0.88
N LEU A 323 21.39 -0.37 -0.18
CA LEU A 323 20.76 0.84 -0.73
C LEU A 323 21.47 2.15 -0.37
N ASN A 324 22.74 2.12 0.05
CA ASN A 324 23.54 3.34 0.24
C ASN A 324 23.97 4.00 -1.08
N VAL A 325 23.08 4.03 -2.08
CA VAL A 325 23.27 4.63 -3.40
C VAL A 325 23.14 6.15 -3.32
N LEU A 326 24.11 6.91 -3.82
CA LEU A 326 23.99 8.37 -3.87
C LEU A 326 22.99 8.80 -4.94
N SER A 327 22.15 9.79 -4.63
CA SER A 327 21.24 10.40 -5.61
C SER A 327 22.04 11.26 -6.61
N TRP A 328 21.46 11.50 -7.79
CA TRP A 328 22.11 12.27 -8.85
C TRP A 328 22.39 13.73 -8.49
N ASP A 329 21.64 14.29 -7.55
CA ASP A 329 21.82 15.63 -6.98
C ASP A 329 22.85 15.68 -5.84
N ASP A 330 23.42 14.55 -5.40
CA ASP A 330 24.47 14.56 -4.38
C ASP A 330 25.74 15.27 -4.93
N PRO A 331 26.25 16.32 -4.25
CA PRO A 331 27.39 17.08 -4.73
C PRO A 331 28.69 16.26 -4.85
N PHE A 332 28.86 15.23 -4.02
CA PHE A 332 30.05 14.39 -4.05
C PHE A 332 30.04 13.47 -5.25
N LEU A 333 28.91 12.82 -5.53
CA LEU A 333 28.74 12.06 -6.75
C LEU A 333 28.96 12.96 -7.98
N THR A 334 28.31 14.13 -8.01
CA THR A 334 28.44 15.08 -9.13
C THR A 334 29.89 15.50 -9.37
N SER A 335 30.67 15.75 -8.30
CA SER A 335 32.08 16.11 -8.41
C SER A 335 32.94 15.00 -9.04
N ILE A 336 32.62 13.74 -8.76
CA ILE A 336 33.32 12.57 -9.29
C ILE A 336 32.97 12.39 -10.76
N LEU A 337 31.68 12.40 -11.09
CA LEU A 337 31.21 12.20 -12.46
C LEU A 337 31.68 13.30 -13.43
N ARG A 338 31.87 14.53 -12.94
CA ARG A 338 32.44 15.65 -13.72
C ARG A 338 33.97 15.64 -13.82
N GLY A 339 34.65 14.64 -13.26
CA GLY A 339 36.12 14.56 -13.24
C GLY A 339 36.80 15.57 -12.32
N GLN A 340 36.05 16.33 -11.51
CA GLN A 340 36.60 17.29 -10.54
C GLN A 340 37.22 16.60 -9.32
N ASN A 341 36.73 15.39 -9.00
CA ASN A 341 37.24 14.55 -7.93
C ASN A 341 37.68 13.18 -8.45
N ILE A 342 38.86 13.14 -9.05
CA ILE A 342 39.47 11.91 -9.60
C ILE A 342 39.80 10.86 -8.53
N THR A 343 39.90 11.26 -7.26
CA THR A 343 40.25 10.35 -6.17
C THR A 343 39.05 9.56 -5.65
N GLY A 344 37.83 10.05 -5.88
CA GLY A 344 36.61 9.49 -5.30
C GLY A 344 36.51 9.67 -3.78
N GLN A 345 37.16 10.69 -3.21
CA GLN A 345 37.25 10.88 -1.75
C GLN A 345 36.77 12.28 -1.33
N ARG A 346 36.07 12.38 -0.19
CA ARG A 346 35.74 13.67 0.45
C ARG A 346 35.99 13.63 1.95
N GLN A 347 36.21 14.79 2.55
CA GLN A 347 36.20 14.96 4.00
C GLN A 347 34.82 15.47 4.43
N LYS A 348 34.11 14.71 5.27
CA LYS A 348 32.82 15.11 5.82
C LYS A 348 32.88 15.01 7.35
N LYS A 349 32.70 16.15 8.03
CA LYS A 349 32.78 16.25 9.51
C LYS A 349 34.05 15.61 10.09
N GLY A 350 35.20 15.82 9.45
CA GLY A 350 36.50 15.27 9.87
C GLY A 350 36.72 13.78 9.58
N ARG A 351 35.76 13.10 8.93
CA ARG A 351 35.90 11.71 8.50
C ARG A 351 36.12 11.66 6.98
N LYS A 352 37.09 10.86 6.57
CA LYS A 352 37.33 10.52 5.17
C LYS A 352 36.22 9.59 4.68
N GLU A 353 35.47 10.03 3.68
CA GLU A 353 34.50 9.23 2.94
C GLU A 353 35.08 8.90 1.56
N VAL A 354 34.85 7.67 1.12
CA VAL A 354 35.22 7.18 -0.21
C VAL A 354 33.94 6.71 -0.89
N LEU A 355 33.74 7.07 -2.15
CA LEU A 355 32.62 6.54 -2.92
C LEU A 355 32.87 5.05 -3.20
N TRP A 356 32.08 4.20 -2.56
CA TRP A 356 32.05 2.76 -2.81
C TRP A 356 30.66 2.40 -3.31
N GLU A 357 30.58 1.92 -4.54
CA GLU A 357 29.34 1.50 -5.17
C GLU A 357 29.45 0.07 -5.67
N GLU A 358 28.37 -0.69 -5.55
CA GLU A 358 28.27 -2.03 -6.12
C GLU A 358 28.32 -1.97 -7.65
N ILE A 359 28.83 -3.03 -8.28
CA ILE A 359 28.96 -3.09 -9.75
C ILE A 359 27.64 -2.82 -10.47
N VAL A 360 26.52 -3.27 -9.89
CA VAL A 360 25.17 -3.06 -10.43
C VAL A 360 24.80 -1.57 -10.47
N VAL A 361 25.19 -0.81 -9.45
CA VAL A 361 24.98 0.64 -9.38
C VAL A 361 25.84 1.34 -10.44
N ILE A 362 27.11 0.96 -10.55
CA ILE A 362 28.04 1.52 -11.54
C ILE A 362 27.51 1.30 -12.96
N GLN A 363 27.09 0.07 -13.29
CA GLN A 363 26.50 -0.26 -14.59
C GLN A 363 25.25 0.57 -14.88
N ALA A 364 24.34 0.70 -13.91
CA ALA A 364 23.15 1.52 -14.06
C ALA A 364 23.47 3.01 -14.26
N ARG A 365 24.54 3.51 -13.64
CA ARG A 365 24.98 4.90 -13.85
C ARG A 365 25.48 5.12 -15.27
N VAL A 366 26.28 4.20 -15.79
CA VAL A 366 26.77 4.23 -17.18
C VAL A 366 25.58 4.21 -18.14
N GLU A 367 24.66 3.26 -17.98
CA GLU A 367 23.44 3.14 -18.79
C GLU A 367 22.63 4.45 -18.83
N ARG A 368 22.42 5.11 -17.66
CA ARG A 368 21.70 6.38 -17.60
C ARG A 368 22.47 7.55 -18.22
N MET A 369 23.79 7.53 -18.20
CA MET A 369 24.60 8.57 -18.84
C MET A 369 24.56 8.42 -20.36
N GLU A 370 24.72 7.20 -20.87
CA GLU A 370 24.63 6.89 -22.31
C GLU A 370 23.26 7.28 -22.88
N ALA A 371 22.17 6.94 -22.18
CA ALA A 371 20.81 7.28 -22.61
C ALA A 371 20.46 8.78 -22.56
N ARG A 372 21.33 9.63 -21.99
CA ARG A 372 21.15 11.10 -21.93
C ARG A 372 22.05 11.86 -22.90
N GLU A 373 22.99 11.16 -23.54
CA GLU A 373 23.86 11.72 -24.58
C GLU A 373 23.25 11.55 -25.99
N GLU A 374 22.17 10.78 -26.10
CA GLU A 374 21.21 10.75 -27.23
C GLU A 374 20.08 11.78 -27.03
#